data_AF-A0A6T9YIN5-F1
#
_entry.id   AF-A0A6T9YIN5-F1
#
_cell.length_a   1.000
_cell.length_b   1.000
_cell.length_c   1.000
_cell.angle_alpha   90.00
_cell.angle_beta   90.00
_cell.angle_gamma   90.00
#
_symmetry.space_group_name_H-M   'P 1'
#
loop_
_entity.id
_entity.type
_entity.pdbx_description
1 polymer ?
#
loop_
_entity_poly.entity_id
_entity_poly.type
_entity_poly.pdbx_seq_one_letter_code
_entity_poly.pdbx_strand_id
1 'polypeptide(L)'
;MTNPEEHSVNKKSDERRSHGALCMCTSTNMKEGIGSVLHGDAKLALRRRINCVVKSTFSETKLVPALNDLLIANPSPAAVSRFRMGWLEQVGDAENDNNGNSAETILPKPTPYGTLTRFGGIPYDVTRSLNVWSSGMWVSTSTGSTAAMAAAGGFPMDLDSHDIQYLIREHMIEGGTKHMKKEEVDSLNHGFIKNDEKIHLRWNSQHGRIFIDGSHLTHNVELGDEILIDNTAPSLQLFTKHL
;
A
#
# COMPACT_ATOMS: atom_id res chain seq x y z
N MET A 1 10.82 -52.63 -16.25
CA MET A 1 11.10 -51.61 -17.29
C MET A 1 9.80 -50.88 -17.57
N THR A 2 9.58 -49.76 -16.88
CA THR A 2 8.44 -48.87 -17.09
C THR A 2 8.95 -47.65 -17.86
N ASN A 3 8.30 -47.36 -18.99
CA ASN A 3 8.60 -46.21 -19.85
C ASN A 3 8.48 -44.90 -19.04
N PRO A 4 9.44 -43.97 -19.15
CA PRO A 4 9.24 -42.61 -18.68
C PRO A 4 8.36 -41.90 -19.71
N GLU A 5 7.08 -41.70 -19.40
CA GLU A 5 6.26 -40.77 -20.16
C GLU A 5 6.83 -39.36 -19.95
N GLU A 6 7.33 -38.76 -21.02
CA GLU A 6 7.67 -37.34 -21.08
C GLU A 6 6.42 -36.52 -20.76
N HIS A 7 6.38 -35.95 -19.55
CA HIS A 7 5.45 -34.88 -19.23
C HIS A 7 5.75 -33.68 -20.14
N SER A 8 4.95 -33.52 -21.19
CA SER A 8 4.96 -32.33 -22.02
C SER A 8 4.47 -31.15 -21.18
N VAL A 9 5.41 -30.30 -20.77
CA VAL A 9 5.08 -29.07 -20.04
C VAL A 9 4.43 -28.10 -21.03
N ASN A 10 3.11 -27.93 -20.93
CA ASN A 10 2.33 -27.00 -21.76
C ASN A 10 2.71 -25.50 -21.58
N LYS A 11 3.59 -25.19 -20.63
CA LYS A 11 3.99 -23.83 -20.30
C LYS A 11 5.17 -23.41 -21.18
N LYS A 12 4.87 -22.65 -22.24
CA LYS A 12 5.88 -22.08 -23.16
C LYS A 12 6.67 -20.90 -22.58
N SER A 13 6.34 -20.45 -21.37
CA SER A 13 7.03 -19.34 -20.70
C SER A 13 8.18 -19.84 -19.83
N ASP A 14 9.40 -19.35 -20.07
CA ASP A 14 10.55 -19.61 -19.20
C ASP A 14 10.43 -18.77 -17.92
N GLU A 15 10.01 -19.39 -16.82
CA GLU A 15 9.85 -18.73 -15.52
C GLU A 15 11.17 -18.19 -14.94
N ARG A 16 12.33 -18.60 -15.49
CA ARG A 16 13.65 -18.08 -15.13
C ARG A 16 13.95 -16.74 -15.80
N ARG A 17 13.12 -16.30 -16.75
CA ARG A 17 13.26 -15.01 -17.44
C ARG A 17 12.14 -14.08 -17.00
N SER A 18 12.51 -13.04 -16.26
CA SER A 18 11.60 -11.91 -16.06
C SER A 18 11.35 -11.26 -17.42
N HIS A 19 10.11 -11.27 -17.88
CA HIS A 19 9.71 -10.59 -19.11
C HIS A 19 9.85 -9.05 -19.00
N GLY A 20 10.13 -8.54 -17.79
CA GLY A 20 10.42 -7.13 -17.55
C GLY A 20 9.25 -6.26 -18.00
N ALA A 21 8.11 -6.33 -17.31
CA ALA A 21 6.91 -5.58 -17.67
C ALA A 21 7.15 -4.06 -17.82
N LEU A 22 8.21 -3.55 -17.17
CA LEU A 22 8.64 -2.14 -17.22
C LEU A 22 9.85 -1.89 -18.12
N CYS A 23 10.37 -2.91 -18.81
CA CYS A 23 11.54 -2.77 -19.68
C CYS A 23 11.14 -2.19 -21.04
N MET A 24 11.63 -0.97 -21.31
CA MET A 24 11.49 -0.31 -22.62
C MET A 24 12.11 -1.10 -23.78
N CYS A 25 13.18 -1.85 -23.53
CA CYS A 25 13.88 -2.61 -24.56
C CYS A 25 14.30 -3.99 -24.01
N THR A 26 14.60 -4.90 -24.93
CA THR A 26 15.21 -6.20 -24.68
C THR A 26 16.68 -6.15 -25.08
N SER A 27 17.46 -7.18 -24.74
CA SER A 27 18.86 -7.29 -25.19
C SER A 27 19.01 -7.23 -26.72
N THR A 28 17.99 -7.64 -27.46
CA THR A 28 18.02 -7.70 -28.93
C THR A 28 17.76 -6.36 -29.62
N ASN A 29 17.05 -5.43 -28.97
CA ASN A 29 16.72 -4.12 -29.56
C ASN A 29 17.23 -2.92 -28.73
N MET A 30 18.13 -3.18 -27.79
CA MET A 30 18.72 -2.17 -26.91
C MET A 30 19.36 -1.01 -27.68
N LYS A 31 20.10 -1.28 -28.77
CA LYS A 31 20.80 -0.24 -29.54
C LYS A 31 19.82 0.78 -30.13
N GLU A 32 18.72 0.30 -30.69
CA GLU A 32 17.66 1.14 -31.26
C GLU A 32 16.90 1.88 -30.16
N GLY A 33 16.54 1.18 -29.07
CA GLY A 33 15.82 1.78 -27.95
C GLY A 33 16.62 2.87 -27.23
N ILE A 34 17.93 2.69 -27.04
CA ILE A 34 18.79 3.75 -26.48
C ILE A 34 18.90 4.91 -27.48
N GLY A 35 19.02 4.62 -28.77
CA GLY A 35 19.03 5.63 -29.82
C GLY A 35 17.80 6.54 -29.75
N SER A 36 16.59 5.97 -29.67
CA SER A 36 15.35 6.77 -29.59
C SER A 36 15.28 7.63 -28.33
N VAL A 37 15.80 7.15 -27.20
CA VAL A 37 15.89 7.96 -25.97
C VAL A 37 16.83 9.15 -26.16
N LEU A 38 18.02 8.93 -26.71
CA LEU A 38 19.02 9.98 -26.89
C LEU A 38 18.61 11.03 -27.93
N HIS A 39 17.85 10.62 -28.95
CA HIS A 39 17.33 11.53 -29.98
C HIS A 39 16.02 12.22 -29.58
N GLY A 40 15.43 11.86 -28.44
CA GLY A 40 14.21 12.47 -27.91
C GLY A 40 12.90 11.90 -28.48
N ASP A 41 12.97 10.80 -29.21
CA ASP A 41 11.81 10.14 -29.83
C ASP A 41 11.07 9.20 -28.86
N ALA A 42 11.71 8.81 -27.75
CA ALA A 42 11.14 7.87 -26.79
C ALA A 42 10.03 8.50 -25.93
N LYS A 43 8.94 7.73 -25.73
CA LYS A 43 7.84 8.13 -24.83
C LYS A 43 8.25 7.99 -23.37
N LEU A 44 8.13 9.09 -22.63
CA LEU A 44 8.26 9.12 -21.17
C LEU A 44 6.90 8.96 -20.51
N ALA A 45 6.75 7.98 -19.62
CA ALA A 45 5.55 7.75 -18.83
C ALA A 45 5.83 8.00 -17.33
N LEU A 46 4.81 8.45 -16.62
CA LEU A 46 4.86 8.62 -15.17
C LEU A 46 4.27 7.39 -14.48
N ARG A 47 5.03 6.78 -13.57
CA ARG A 47 4.55 5.71 -12.69
C ARG A 47 4.39 6.22 -11.28
N ARG A 48 3.18 6.03 -10.75
CA ARG A 48 2.85 6.39 -9.38
C ARG A 48 3.60 5.48 -8.41
N ARG A 49 3.86 6.00 -7.23
CA ARG A 49 4.57 5.30 -6.15
C ARG A 49 3.79 5.43 -4.86
N ILE A 50 3.93 4.44 -3.99
CA ILE A 50 3.33 4.42 -2.66
C ILE A 50 4.23 5.25 -1.75
N ASN A 51 3.64 6.24 -1.08
CA ASN A 51 4.26 6.89 0.06
C ASN A 51 3.90 6.10 1.32
N CYS A 52 4.90 5.82 2.16
CA CYS A 52 4.70 5.15 3.42
C CYS A 52 5.55 5.82 4.50
N VAL A 53 4.91 6.15 5.61
CA VAL A 53 5.55 6.77 6.77
C VAL A 53 5.26 5.91 7.99
N VAL A 54 6.31 5.50 8.70
CA VAL A 54 6.20 4.74 9.95
C VAL A 54 6.54 5.65 11.11
N LYS A 55 5.61 5.78 12.03
CA LYS A 55 5.78 6.50 13.29
C LYS A 55 5.92 5.48 14.41
N SER A 56 7.11 5.43 14.99
CA SER A 56 7.40 4.70 16.22
C SER A 56 7.40 5.65 17.41
N THR A 57 7.63 5.11 18.62
CA THR A 57 7.57 5.88 19.87
C THR A 57 8.43 7.15 19.85
N PHE A 58 9.60 7.11 19.21
CA PHE A 58 10.59 8.20 19.25
C PHE A 58 10.99 8.74 17.88
N SER A 59 10.40 8.23 16.80
CA SER A 59 10.85 8.57 15.45
C SER A 59 9.73 8.44 14.44
N GLU A 60 9.78 9.29 13.42
CA GLU A 60 8.98 9.16 12.21
C GLU A 60 9.91 8.92 11.03
N THR A 61 9.75 7.76 10.38
CA THR A 61 10.59 7.30 9.28
C THR A 61 9.77 7.29 8.01
N LYS A 62 10.13 8.15 7.06
CA LYS A 62 9.62 8.06 5.69
C LYS A 62 10.35 6.92 4.96
N LEU A 63 9.62 5.89 4.56
CA LEU A 63 10.18 4.78 3.82
C LEU A 63 10.49 5.21 2.38
N VAL A 64 11.34 4.45 1.69
CA VAL A 64 11.53 4.69 0.27
C VAL A 64 10.20 4.46 -0.47
N PRO A 65 9.85 5.29 -1.47
CA PRO A 65 8.61 5.09 -2.20
C PRO A 65 8.61 3.77 -2.97
N ALA A 66 7.61 2.92 -2.69
CA ALA A 66 7.41 1.66 -3.39
C ALA A 66 6.86 1.89 -4.81
N LEU A 67 7.38 1.18 -5.80
CA LEU A 67 6.90 1.25 -7.18
C LEU A 67 5.72 0.30 -7.41
N ASN A 68 5.80 -0.92 -6.91
CA ASN A 68 4.80 -1.97 -7.13
C ASN A 68 3.88 -2.09 -5.93
N ASP A 69 4.44 -2.43 -4.77
CA ASP A 69 3.64 -2.86 -3.62
C ASP A 69 4.36 -2.78 -2.28
N LEU A 70 3.54 -2.82 -1.23
CA LEU A 70 3.92 -3.05 0.15
C LEU A 70 3.19 -4.30 0.65
N LEU A 71 3.90 -5.20 1.32
CA LEU A 71 3.30 -6.21 2.19
C LEU A 71 3.55 -5.83 3.64
N ILE A 72 2.48 -5.68 4.40
CA ILE A 72 2.55 -5.38 5.84
C ILE A 72 2.04 -6.61 6.56
N ALA A 73 2.94 -7.36 7.20
CA ALA A 73 2.62 -8.65 7.80
C ALA A 73 3.53 -8.99 8.97
N ASN A 74 3.13 -9.99 9.74
CA ASN A 74 4.05 -10.69 10.64
C ASN A 74 5.13 -11.40 9.79
N PRO A 75 6.43 -11.25 10.10
CA PRO A 75 7.48 -11.93 9.35
C PRO A 75 7.44 -13.46 9.51
N SER A 76 6.80 -13.98 10.57
CA SER A 76 6.56 -15.42 10.72
C SER A 76 5.24 -15.79 10.05
N PRO A 77 5.24 -16.69 9.04
CA PRO A 77 4.01 -17.11 8.36
C PRO A 77 3.05 -17.89 9.28
N ALA A 78 3.55 -18.44 10.39
CA ALA A 78 2.73 -19.13 11.39
C ALA A 78 2.07 -18.18 12.39
N ALA A 79 2.30 -16.86 12.29
CA ALA A 79 1.79 -15.87 13.22
C ALA A 79 0.79 -14.92 12.54
N VAL A 80 -0.17 -14.46 13.34
CA VAL A 80 -1.23 -13.55 12.89
C VAL A 80 -0.74 -12.11 12.95
N SER A 81 -1.04 -11.36 11.89
CA SER A 81 -0.89 -9.91 11.86
C SER A 81 -2.10 -9.27 12.53
N ARG A 82 -1.87 -8.50 13.59
CA ARG A 82 -2.89 -7.73 14.29
C ARG A 82 -2.63 -6.25 14.10
N PHE A 83 -3.61 -5.51 13.60
CA PHE A 83 -3.55 -4.06 13.47
C PHE A 83 -4.96 -3.47 13.47
N ARG A 84 -5.09 -2.19 13.77
CA ARG A 84 -6.30 -1.42 13.48
C ARG A 84 -6.05 -0.63 12.21
N MET A 85 -6.95 -0.72 11.25
CA MET A 85 -6.92 0.06 10.01
C MET A 85 -7.98 1.15 10.08
N GLY A 86 -7.72 2.33 9.52
CA GLY A 86 -8.69 3.42 9.37
C GLY A 86 -8.23 4.44 8.32
N TRP A 87 -8.95 5.56 8.23
CA TRP A 87 -8.62 6.68 7.34
C TRP A 87 -8.22 7.89 8.17
N LEU A 88 -7.20 8.64 7.71
CA LEU A 88 -6.79 9.88 8.36
C LEU A 88 -7.58 11.05 7.78
N GLU A 89 -8.26 11.78 8.64
CA GLU A 89 -8.89 13.06 8.32
C GLU A 89 -8.13 14.16 9.06
N GLN A 90 -7.59 15.13 8.32
CA GLN A 90 -6.85 16.21 8.92
C GLN A 90 -7.78 17.03 9.81
N VAL A 91 -7.38 17.23 11.06
CA VAL A 91 -8.13 18.12 11.95
C VAL A 91 -7.78 19.54 11.53
N GLY A 92 -8.77 20.30 11.07
CA GLY A 92 -8.59 21.71 10.77
C GLY A 92 -8.13 22.47 12.01
N ASP A 93 -7.31 23.51 11.81
CA ASP A 93 -7.18 24.55 12.84
C ASP A 93 -8.60 25.08 13.09
N ALA A 94 -9.03 25.14 14.35
CA ALA A 94 -10.28 25.80 14.68
C ALA A 94 -10.28 27.16 14.00
N GLU A 95 -11.15 27.34 12.99
CA GLU A 95 -11.26 28.62 12.31
C GLU A 95 -11.45 29.70 13.37
N ASN A 96 -10.70 30.79 13.21
CA ASN A 96 -10.93 32.02 13.93
C ASN A 96 -12.38 32.46 13.68
N ASP A 97 -13.30 32.03 14.53
CA ASP A 97 -14.55 32.73 14.74
C ASP A 97 -14.17 34.13 15.20
N ASN A 98 -14.19 35.07 14.25
CA ASN A 98 -14.01 36.51 14.44
C ASN A 98 -15.18 37.12 15.23
N ASN A 99 -15.61 36.47 16.30
CA ASN A 99 -16.72 36.90 17.13
C ASN A 99 -16.33 36.88 18.61
N GLY A 100 -15.29 37.65 18.94
CA GLY A 100 -15.18 38.44 20.18
C GLY A 100 -15.36 37.78 21.54
N ASN A 101 -15.50 36.46 21.64
CA ASN A 101 -15.68 35.74 22.89
C ASN A 101 -14.44 34.90 23.15
N SER A 102 -13.79 35.20 24.27
CA SER A 102 -12.66 34.54 24.92
C SER A 102 -12.32 33.15 24.34
N ALA A 103 -11.11 33.05 23.79
CA ALA A 103 -10.50 31.82 23.30
C ALA A 103 -10.39 30.75 24.40
N GLU A 104 -11.44 29.94 24.57
CA GLU A 104 -11.24 28.54 24.93
C GLU A 104 -10.69 27.84 23.69
N THR A 105 -9.48 27.28 23.81
CA THR A 105 -8.96 26.36 22.82
C THR A 105 -9.94 25.19 22.72
N ILE A 106 -10.84 25.23 21.74
CA ILE A 106 -11.76 24.12 21.48
C ILE A 106 -10.89 22.99 20.96
N LEU A 107 -10.43 22.15 21.90
CA LEU A 107 -9.88 20.86 21.55
C LEU A 107 -10.95 20.16 20.69
N PRO A 108 -10.57 19.57 19.54
CA PRO A 108 -11.51 18.83 18.71
C PRO A 108 -12.27 17.85 19.61
N LYS A 109 -13.60 17.85 19.51
CA LYS A 109 -14.45 16.98 20.34
C LYS A 109 -13.89 15.57 20.26
N PRO A 110 -13.61 14.91 21.39
CA PRO A 110 -13.04 13.58 21.39
C PRO A 110 -13.96 12.68 20.57
N THR A 111 -13.43 12.14 19.47
CA THR A 111 -14.16 11.15 18.70
C THR A 111 -14.37 9.91 19.56
N PRO A 112 -15.39 9.09 19.30
CA PRO A 112 -15.67 7.89 20.10
C PRO A 112 -14.47 6.94 20.22
N TYR A 113 -13.46 7.09 19.35
CA TYR A 113 -12.24 6.28 19.27
C TYR A 113 -10.98 6.97 19.83
N GLY A 114 -11.06 8.24 20.25
CA GLY A 114 -10.15 8.87 21.21
C GLY A 114 -8.67 8.94 20.86
N THR A 115 -8.25 8.83 19.59
CA THR A 115 -6.82 8.80 19.24
C THR A 115 -6.50 9.82 18.15
N LEU A 116 -6.36 11.09 18.54
CA LEU A 116 -5.77 12.10 17.67
C LEU A 116 -4.31 11.71 17.42
N THR A 117 -3.99 11.29 16.20
CA THR A 117 -2.61 10.95 15.81
C THR A 117 -1.97 12.13 15.11
N ARG A 118 -0.64 12.10 15.01
CA ARG A 118 0.14 13.13 14.32
C ARG A 118 1.14 12.46 13.41
N PHE A 119 1.24 12.97 12.18
CA PHE A 119 2.30 12.67 11.22
C PHE A 119 2.90 13.99 10.76
N GLY A 120 4.22 14.12 10.78
CA GLY A 120 4.90 15.37 10.43
C GLY A 120 4.45 16.58 11.27
N GLY A 121 3.98 16.35 12.50
CA GLY A 121 3.40 17.37 13.37
C GLY A 121 1.93 17.72 13.09
N ILE A 122 1.36 17.30 11.96
CA ILE A 122 -0.02 17.58 11.55
C ILE A 122 -0.98 16.66 12.32
N PRO A 123 -2.03 17.20 12.97
CA PRO A 123 -3.04 16.39 13.66
C PRO A 123 -4.05 15.76 12.71
N TYR A 124 -4.34 14.48 12.95
CA TYR A 124 -5.34 13.71 12.24
C TYR A 124 -6.28 13.00 13.21
N ASP A 125 -7.56 12.97 12.87
CA ASP A 125 -8.50 12.00 13.43
C ASP A 125 -8.46 10.70 12.61
N VAL A 126 -8.72 9.58 13.28
CA VAL A 126 -8.77 8.26 12.64
C VAL A 126 -10.21 7.82 12.52
N THR A 127 -10.76 7.91 11.31
CA THR A 127 -12.15 7.57 11.03
C THR A 127 -12.27 6.19 10.41
N ARG A 128 -13.51 5.65 10.40
CA ARG A 128 -13.87 4.38 9.75
C ARG A 128 -12.96 3.20 10.14
N SER A 129 -12.57 3.14 11.41
CA SER A 129 -11.57 2.18 11.84
C SER A 129 -12.14 0.76 11.99
N LEU A 130 -11.36 -0.25 11.63
CA LEU A 130 -11.65 -1.67 11.86
C LEU A 130 -10.45 -2.38 12.47
N ASN A 131 -10.70 -3.32 13.38
CA ASN A 131 -9.65 -4.19 13.91
C ASN A 131 -9.45 -5.36 12.96
N VAL A 132 -8.19 -5.66 12.65
CA VAL A 132 -7.79 -6.67 11.68
C VAL A 132 -6.97 -7.74 12.36
N TRP A 133 -7.36 -8.99 12.14
CA TRP A 133 -6.55 -10.18 12.40
C TRP A 133 -6.42 -10.95 11.10
N SER A 134 -5.23 -10.97 10.51
CA SER A 134 -5.08 -11.43 9.13
C SER A 134 -3.70 -12.01 8.87
N SER A 135 -3.47 -12.60 7.71
CA SER A 135 -2.12 -12.99 7.27
C SER A 135 -1.29 -11.82 6.74
N GLY A 136 -1.82 -10.60 6.83
CA GLY A 136 -1.19 -9.35 6.39
C GLY A 136 -2.11 -8.51 5.50
N MET A 137 -1.57 -7.40 5.02
CA MET A 137 -2.23 -6.50 4.08
C MET A 137 -1.29 -6.20 2.91
N TRP A 138 -1.81 -6.34 1.70
CA TRP A 138 -1.18 -5.83 0.50
C TRP A 138 -1.63 -4.40 0.23
N VAL A 139 -0.71 -3.58 -0.25
CA VAL A 139 -0.98 -2.27 -0.84
C VAL A 139 -0.24 -2.22 -2.15
N SER A 140 -0.87 -1.79 -3.24
CA SER A 140 -0.25 -1.81 -4.56
C SER A 140 -0.65 -0.62 -5.43
N THR A 141 0.31 -0.12 -6.20
CA THR A 141 0.06 0.85 -7.27
C THR A 141 -0.59 0.16 -8.46
N SER A 142 -0.99 0.95 -9.45
CA SER A 142 -1.37 0.42 -10.76
C SER A 142 -0.31 -0.46 -11.40
N THR A 143 0.97 -0.13 -11.20
CA THR A 143 2.10 -0.86 -11.77
C THR A 143 2.27 -2.24 -11.14
N GLY A 144 2.06 -2.35 -9.83
CA GLY A 144 2.12 -3.63 -9.11
C GLY A 144 0.82 -4.46 -9.17
N SER A 145 -0.28 -3.89 -9.66
CA SER A 145 -1.62 -4.49 -9.61
C SER A 145 -1.73 -5.86 -10.29
N THR A 146 -0.88 -6.14 -11.29
CA THR A 146 -0.86 -7.40 -12.04
C THR A 146 0.10 -8.46 -11.48
N ALA A 147 0.83 -8.16 -10.41
CA ALA A 147 1.82 -9.05 -9.81
C ALA A 147 1.28 -9.71 -8.52
N ALA A 148 1.94 -9.48 -7.37
CA ALA A 148 1.56 -10.08 -6.09
C ALA A 148 0.13 -9.72 -5.66
N MET A 149 -0.32 -8.50 -6.00
CA MET A 149 -1.68 -8.04 -5.75
C MET A 149 -2.73 -8.88 -6.51
N ALA A 150 -2.53 -9.13 -7.82
CA ALA A 150 -3.42 -10.00 -8.59
C ALA A 150 -3.44 -11.43 -8.05
N ALA A 151 -2.28 -11.97 -7.68
CA ALA A 151 -2.18 -13.32 -7.10
C ALA A 151 -2.94 -13.45 -5.76
N ALA A 152 -3.06 -12.36 -5.01
CA ALA A 152 -3.81 -12.32 -3.76
C ALA A 152 -5.34 -12.13 -3.95
N GLY A 153 -5.81 -11.88 -5.17
CA GLY A 153 -7.22 -11.62 -5.48
C GLY A 153 -7.57 -10.13 -5.67
N GLY A 154 -6.57 -9.26 -5.79
CA GLY A 154 -6.77 -7.84 -6.10
C GLY A 154 -7.22 -7.59 -7.54
N PHE A 155 -7.62 -6.36 -7.85
CA PHE A 155 -8.00 -5.96 -9.21
C PHE A 155 -6.78 -5.49 -10.02
N PRO A 156 -6.68 -5.88 -11.30
CA PRO A 156 -5.83 -5.19 -12.27
C PRO A 156 -6.27 -3.73 -12.42
N MET A 157 -5.30 -2.83 -12.60
CA MET A 157 -5.56 -1.39 -12.70
C MET A 157 -4.95 -0.83 -13.98
N ASP A 158 -5.54 0.26 -14.49
CA ASP A 158 -4.92 1.07 -15.54
C ASP A 158 -3.58 1.62 -15.04
N LEU A 159 -2.52 1.47 -15.83
CA LEU A 159 -1.17 1.93 -15.51
C LEU A 159 -1.08 3.44 -15.26
N ASP A 160 -2.01 4.23 -15.79
CA ASP A 160 -2.08 5.69 -15.59
C ASP A 160 -3.02 6.07 -14.42
N SER A 161 -3.63 5.08 -13.75
CA SER A 161 -4.42 5.30 -12.53
C SER A 161 -3.56 5.91 -11.43
N HIS A 162 -4.17 6.82 -10.69
CA HIS A 162 -3.56 7.49 -9.55
C HIS A 162 -3.87 6.79 -8.23
N ASP A 163 -4.87 5.92 -8.24
CA ASP A 163 -5.32 5.24 -7.04
C ASP A 163 -4.28 4.19 -6.60
N ILE A 164 -4.30 3.88 -5.32
CA ILE A 164 -3.61 2.74 -4.74
C ILE A 164 -4.68 1.74 -4.30
N GLN A 165 -4.48 0.46 -4.58
CA GLN A 165 -5.36 -0.58 -4.08
C GLN A 165 -4.80 -1.19 -2.80
N TYR A 166 -5.65 -1.50 -1.84
CA TYR A 166 -5.28 -2.28 -0.66
C TYR A 166 -6.11 -3.56 -0.57
N LEU A 167 -5.54 -4.60 0.05
CA LEU A 167 -6.20 -5.89 0.26
C LEU A 167 -5.74 -6.52 1.57
N ILE A 168 -6.65 -6.65 2.53
CA ILE A 168 -6.48 -7.42 3.76
C ILE A 168 -6.65 -8.91 3.42
N ARG A 169 -5.64 -9.72 3.72
CA ARG A 169 -5.62 -11.15 3.36
C ARG A 169 -6.14 -12.03 4.48
N GLU A 170 -7.03 -12.95 4.16
CA GLU A 170 -7.47 -14.00 5.11
C GLU A 170 -7.94 -13.39 6.45
N HIS A 171 -8.75 -12.32 6.35
CA HIS A 171 -9.24 -11.63 7.54
C HIS A 171 -10.09 -12.59 8.39
N MET A 172 -9.63 -12.87 9.60
CA MET A 172 -10.36 -13.64 10.60
C MET A 172 -11.46 -12.78 11.23
N ILE A 173 -12.66 -12.90 10.69
CA ILE A 173 -13.86 -12.25 11.23
C ILE A 173 -14.50 -13.20 12.23
N GLU A 174 -14.37 -12.93 13.53
CA GLU A 174 -15.18 -13.64 14.53
C GLU A 174 -16.66 -13.29 14.30
N GLY A 175 -17.53 -14.31 14.35
CA GLY A 175 -18.97 -14.20 14.06
C GLY A 175 -19.79 -13.38 15.08
N GLY A 176 -19.23 -12.30 15.61
CA GLY A 176 -19.77 -11.59 16.76
C GLY A 176 -19.22 -10.18 16.99
N THR A 177 -18.73 -9.46 15.97
CA THR A 177 -18.70 -7.99 16.07
C THR A 177 -20.14 -7.52 16.21
N LYS A 178 -20.59 -7.26 17.44
CA LYS A 178 -21.97 -6.90 17.83
C LYS A 178 -22.59 -5.72 17.06
N HIS A 179 -21.85 -5.08 16.15
CA HIS A 179 -22.19 -3.82 15.50
C HIS A 179 -21.97 -3.79 13.98
N MET A 180 -21.41 -4.82 13.34
CA MET A 180 -21.25 -4.86 11.86
C MET A 180 -21.55 -6.26 11.33
N LYS A 181 -22.29 -6.32 10.21
CA LYS A 181 -22.57 -7.57 9.50
C LYS A 181 -21.30 -8.06 8.79
N LYS A 182 -21.18 -9.37 8.58
CA LYS A 182 -20.02 -9.96 7.92
C LYS A 182 -19.78 -9.37 6.53
N GLU A 183 -20.86 -9.14 5.77
CA GLU A 183 -20.79 -8.59 4.41
C GLU A 183 -20.21 -7.17 4.37
N GLU A 184 -20.51 -6.36 5.39
CA GLU A 184 -19.96 -5.01 5.54
C GLU A 184 -18.46 -5.05 5.83
N VAL A 185 -18.00 -5.96 6.69
CA VAL A 185 -16.57 -6.18 6.97
C VAL A 185 -15.85 -6.72 5.74
N ASP A 186 -16.45 -7.67 5.02
CA ASP A 186 -15.87 -8.21 3.79
C ASP A 186 -15.69 -7.13 2.71
N SER A 187 -16.65 -6.21 2.58
CA SER A 187 -16.53 -5.06 1.67
C SER A 187 -15.40 -4.08 2.04
N LEU A 188 -14.93 -4.10 3.29
CA LEU A 188 -13.83 -3.25 3.75
C LEU A 188 -12.47 -3.91 3.59
N ASN A 189 -12.40 -5.22 3.33
CA ASN A 189 -11.15 -5.95 3.17
C ASN A 189 -10.37 -5.53 1.92
N HIS A 190 -11.04 -4.97 0.92
CA HIS A 190 -10.43 -4.58 -0.34
C HIS A 190 -11.02 -3.25 -0.79
N GLY A 191 -10.16 -2.29 -1.10
CA GLY A 191 -10.60 -1.01 -1.62
C GLY A 191 -9.48 -0.23 -2.29
N PHE A 192 -9.77 1.03 -2.55
CA PHE A 192 -8.84 1.97 -3.16
C PHE A 192 -8.60 3.15 -2.23
N ILE A 193 -7.38 3.69 -2.27
CA ILE A 193 -6.96 4.97 -1.69
C ILE A 193 -6.92 5.96 -2.84
N LYS A 194 -7.76 7.00 -2.78
CA LYS A 194 -7.79 8.11 -3.74
C LYS A 194 -6.73 9.17 -3.42
N ASN A 195 -6.56 10.16 -4.30
CA ASN A 195 -5.50 11.19 -4.23
C ASN A 195 -5.42 11.99 -2.91
N ASP A 196 -6.54 12.19 -2.24
CA ASP A 196 -6.68 12.96 -1.01
C ASP A 196 -6.74 12.07 0.24
N GLU A 197 -7.01 10.78 0.06
CA GLU A 197 -7.17 9.81 1.13
C GLU A 197 -5.83 9.30 1.65
N LYS A 198 -5.82 8.93 2.92
CA LYS A 198 -4.67 8.33 3.59
C LYS A 198 -5.17 7.21 4.47
N ILE A 199 -4.61 6.03 4.30
CA ILE A 199 -4.88 4.91 5.21
C ILE A 199 -3.92 5.00 6.38
N HIS A 200 -4.46 4.73 7.56
CA HIS A 200 -3.73 4.57 8.81
C HIS A 200 -3.79 3.14 9.27
N LEU A 201 -2.66 2.60 9.71
CA LEU A 201 -2.58 1.36 10.45
C LEU A 201 -1.94 1.61 11.82
N ARG A 202 -2.58 1.16 12.89
CA ARG A 202 -1.94 1.02 14.20
C ARG A 202 -1.60 -0.44 14.44
N TRP A 203 -0.31 -0.76 14.50
CA TRP A 203 0.17 -2.13 14.65
C TRP A 203 -0.06 -2.63 16.08
N ASN A 204 -0.65 -3.82 16.22
CA ASN A 204 -1.07 -4.41 17.50
C ASN A 204 -0.41 -5.78 17.77
N SER A 205 0.65 -6.15 17.02
CA SER A 205 1.45 -7.35 17.28
C SER A 205 2.83 -6.97 17.80
N GLN A 206 3.50 -7.88 18.51
CA GLN A 206 4.86 -7.64 19.03
C GLN A 206 5.88 -7.39 17.92
N HIS A 207 5.72 -8.11 16.80
CA HIS A 207 6.60 -8.00 15.64
C HIS A 207 5.77 -7.93 14.38
N GLY A 208 6.17 -7.03 13.48
CA GLY A 208 5.68 -6.92 12.12
C GLY A 208 6.81 -6.49 11.20
N ARG A 209 6.54 -6.58 9.90
CA ARG A 209 7.47 -6.17 8.85
C ARG A 209 6.70 -5.63 7.67
N ILE A 210 7.19 -4.51 7.15
CA ILE A 210 6.82 -3.93 5.87
C ILE A 210 7.85 -4.39 4.86
N PHE A 211 7.44 -5.10 3.83
CA PHE A 211 8.25 -5.46 2.67
C PHE A 211 7.93 -4.48 1.54
N ILE A 212 8.95 -3.96 0.89
CA ILE A 212 8.84 -2.88 -0.11
C ILE A 212 9.35 -3.44 -1.43
N ASP A 213 8.48 -3.55 -2.43
CA ASP A 213 8.79 -4.09 -3.76
C ASP A 213 9.50 -5.47 -3.72
N GLY A 214 9.07 -6.33 -2.78
CA GLY A 214 9.63 -7.67 -2.57
C GLY A 214 10.44 -7.82 -1.28
N SER A 215 11.28 -8.86 -1.22
CA SER A 215 11.89 -9.33 0.04
C SER A 215 13.18 -8.63 0.45
N HIS A 216 13.79 -7.83 -0.43
CA HIS A 216 15.12 -7.27 -0.21
C HIS A 216 15.11 -6.01 0.64
N LEU A 217 14.06 -5.20 0.54
CA LEU A 217 13.94 -3.96 1.28
C LEU A 217 12.79 -4.06 2.27
N THR A 218 13.13 -3.91 3.54
CA THR A 218 12.18 -4.14 4.62
C THR A 218 12.32 -3.13 5.74
N HIS A 219 11.22 -2.86 6.43
CA HIS A 219 11.18 -2.09 7.66
C HIS A 219 10.45 -2.91 8.73
N ASN A 220 11.06 -3.10 9.90
CA ASN A 220 10.37 -3.77 11.01
C ASN A 220 9.41 -2.78 11.68
N VAL A 221 8.28 -3.29 12.17
CA VAL A 221 7.35 -2.52 13.00
C VAL A 221 7.09 -3.29 14.29
N GLU A 222 6.92 -2.56 15.38
CA GLU A 222 6.69 -3.08 16.72
C GLU A 222 5.33 -2.66 17.27
N LEU A 223 4.96 -3.22 18.42
CA LEU A 223 3.68 -2.95 19.06
C LEU A 223 3.47 -1.44 19.27
N GLY A 224 2.38 -0.92 18.71
CA GLY A 224 1.97 0.46 18.87
C GLY A 224 2.53 1.41 17.80
N ASP A 225 3.39 0.94 16.90
CA ASP A 225 3.80 1.70 15.72
C ASP A 225 2.58 2.05 14.86
N GLU A 226 2.64 3.22 14.23
CA GLU A 226 1.61 3.72 13.34
C GLU A 226 2.17 3.86 11.93
N ILE A 227 1.36 3.54 10.92
CA ILE A 227 1.75 3.54 9.52
C ILE A 227 0.76 4.40 8.75
N LEU A 228 1.27 5.40 8.02
CA LEU A 228 0.51 6.21 7.07
C LEU A 228 0.85 5.76 5.66
N ILE A 229 -0.17 5.57 4.83
CA ILE A 229 -0.04 5.17 3.43
C ILE A 229 -0.90 6.05 2.56
N ASP A 230 -0.29 6.65 1.54
CA ASP A 230 -0.97 7.45 0.51
C ASP A 230 -0.22 7.42 -0.83
N ASN A 231 -0.72 8.16 -1.82
CA ASN A 231 -0.14 8.23 -3.16
C ASN A 231 0.65 9.51 -3.46
N THR A 232 1.09 10.23 -2.41
CA THR A 232 1.75 11.54 -2.54
C THR A 232 3.24 11.46 -2.85
N ALA A 233 3.80 10.24 -2.98
CA ALA A 233 5.20 10.09 -3.34
C ALA A 233 5.47 10.63 -4.76
N PRO A 234 6.65 11.23 -5.00
CA PRO A 234 7.03 11.69 -6.34
C PRO A 234 6.95 10.53 -7.35
N SER A 235 6.29 10.75 -8.49
CA SER A 235 6.22 9.74 -9.55
C SER A 235 7.60 9.37 -10.10
N LEU A 236 7.75 8.13 -10.54
CA LEU A 236 8.92 7.66 -11.27
C LEU A 236 8.71 7.91 -12.78
N GLN A 237 9.66 8.58 -13.41
CA GLN A 237 9.69 8.72 -14.86
C GLN A 237 10.35 7.49 -15.48
N LEU A 238 9.64 6.82 -16.39
CA LEU A 238 10.16 5.65 -17.12
C LEU A 238 9.94 5.84 -18.60
N PHE A 239 10.96 5.55 -19.40
CA PHE A 239 10.76 5.37 -20.83
C PHE A 239 10.01 4.06 -21.08
N THR A 240 9.02 4.09 -21.96
CA THR A 240 8.18 2.93 -22.27
C THR A 240 8.22 2.61 -23.77
N LYS A 241 8.00 1.34 -24.12
CA LYS A 241 7.75 0.96 -25.52
C LYS A 241 6.56 1.76 -26.06
N HIS A 242 6.59 2.10 -27.35
CA HIS A 242 5.35 2.43 -28.04
C HIS A 242 4.45 1.19 -27.97
N LEU A 243 3.25 1.36 -27.40
CA LEU A 243 2.20 0.36 -27.46
C LEU A 243 1.65 0.28 -28.88
#